data_AF-A0A7L9BNH2-F1
#
_entry.id   AF-A0A7L9BNH2-F1
#
_cell.length_a   1.000
_cell.length_b   1.000
_cell.length_c   1.000
_cell.angle_alpha   90.00
_cell.angle_beta   90.00
_cell.angle_gamma   90.00
#
_symmetry.space_group_name_H-M   'P 1'
#
loop_
_entity.id
_entity.type
_entity.pdbx_description
1 polymer ?
#
loop_
_entity_poly.entity_id
_entity_poly.type
_entity_poly.pdbx_seq_one_letter_code
_entity_poly.pdbx_strand_id
1 'polypeptide(L)'
;MPPWAITVLLLIASNAFMTFAWYYHVKKDAWPLLTAIILSWLIALPEYILQVPANRAGHISRGGPFTLPQLKVLQEAITLGVFTVFTILVAKERPRLNDAIAFMLIFAAVAVSMSGRSKPHLEAPPNADAPDPGPPPR
;
A
#
# COMPACT_ATOMS: atom_id res chain seq x y z
N MET A 1 15.32 -8.94 8.86
CA MET A 1 14.48 -9.26 7.67
C MET A 1 14.79 -8.27 6.57
N PRO A 2 14.81 -8.67 5.29
CA PRO A 2 15.09 -7.73 4.21
C PRO A 2 13.98 -6.65 4.14
N PRO A 3 14.31 -5.39 3.82
CA PRO A 3 13.35 -4.27 3.88
C PRO A 3 12.07 -4.50 3.07
N TRP A 4 12.18 -5.15 1.90
CA TRP A 4 11.02 -5.48 1.07
C TRP A 4 10.04 -6.44 1.75
N ALA A 5 10.53 -7.42 2.51
CA ALA A 5 9.67 -8.42 3.15
C ALA A 5 8.87 -7.78 4.29
N ILE A 6 9.50 -6.91 5.08
CA ILE A 6 8.80 -6.14 6.12
C ILE A 6 7.71 -5.28 5.49
N THR A 7 8.02 -4.56 4.41
CA THR A 7 7.03 -3.76 3.68
C THR A 7 5.86 -4.61 3.23
N VAL A 8 6.10 -5.73 2.54
CA VAL A 8 5.00 -6.58 2.03
C VAL A 8 4.13 -7.13 3.17
N LEU A 9 4.72 -7.63 4.26
CA LEU A 9 3.97 -8.17 5.40
C LEU A 9 3.10 -7.09 6.06
N LEU A 10 3.65 -5.90 6.27
CA LEU A 10 2.90 -4.79 6.85
C LEU A 10 1.79 -4.29 5.92
N LEU A 11 2.05 -4.22 4.61
CA LEU A 11 1.04 -3.85 3.61
C LEU A 11 -0.09 -4.86 3.55
N ILE A 12 0.19 -6.18 3.63
CA ILE A 12 -0.84 -7.23 3.70
C ILE A 12 -1.68 -7.05 4.97
N ALA A 13 -1.03 -6.86 6.11
CA ALA A 13 -1.73 -6.67 7.39
C ALA A 13 -2.60 -5.42 7.38
N SER A 14 -2.09 -4.27 6.90
CA SER A 14 -2.88 -3.03 6.74
C SER A 14 -4.08 -3.28 5.83
N ASN A 15 -3.87 -3.90 4.66
CA ASN A 15 -4.97 -4.14 3.71
C ASN A 15 -6.08 -5.02 4.29
N ALA A 16 -5.74 -5.97 5.16
CA ALA A 16 -6.74 -6.77 5.87
C ALA A 16 -7.66 -5.86 6.70
N PHE A 17 -7.08 -5.00 7.57
CA PHE A 17 -7.87 -4.02 8.33
C PHE A 17 -8.70 -3.12 7.43
N MET A 18 -8.13 -2.62 6.34
CA MET A 18 -8.86 -1.77 5.38
C MET A 18 -10.06 -2.49 4.77
N THR A 19 -9.87 -3.75 4.36
CA THR A 19 -10.92 -4.57 3.75
C THR A 19 -12.05 -4.83 4.75
N PHE A 20 -11.73 -5.12 6.02
CA PHE A 20 -12.74 -5.24 7.06
C PHE A 20 -13.47 -3.92 7.31
N ALA A 21 -12.75 -2.79 7.38
CA ALA A 21 -13.35 -1.48 7.57
C ALA A 21 -14.35 -1.12 6.46
N TRP A 22 -14.05 -1.47 5.20
CA TRP A 22 -14.90 -1.16 4.05
C TRP A 22 -16.09 -2.11 3.85
N TYR A 23 -15.92 -3.40 4.13
CA TYR A 23 -16.90 -4.40 3.67
C TYR A 23 -17.55 -5.21 4.78
N TYR A 24 -16.96 -5.28 5.98
CA TYR A 24 -17.52 -6.13 7.03
C TYR A 24 -18.90 -5.68 7.49
N HIS A 25 -19.13 -4.36 7.58
CA HIS A 25 -20.43 -3.82 7.96
C HIS A 25 -21.54 -4.12 6.94
N VAL A 26 -21.19 -4.41 5.66
CA VAL A 26 -22.16 -4.83 4.64
C VAL A 26 -22.80 -6.17 5.01
N LYS A 27 -22.10 -7.01 5.78
CA LYS A 27 -22.68 -8.26 6.33
C LYS A 27 -23.56 -8.04 7.56
N LYS A 28 -23.76 -6.80 8.00
CA LYS A 28 -24.44 -6.45 9.25
C LYS A 28 -25.63 -5.56 8.95
N ASP A 29 -26.68 -6.15 8.38
CA ASP A 29 -27.90 -5.44 7.96
C ASP A 29 -28.56 -4.60 9.06
N ALA A 30 -28.38 -5.00 10.33
CA ALA A 30 -28.95 -4.32 11.48
C ALA A 30 -28.11 -3.13 12.00
N TRP A 31 -26.92 -2.85 11.44
CA TRP A 31 -26.09 -1.76 11.92
C TRP A 31 -26.60 -0.41 11.41
N PRO A 32 -26.94 0.54 12.30
CA PRO A 32 -27.23 1.91 11.90
C PRO A 32 -26.01 2.52 11.18
N LEU A 33 -26.25 3.40 10.21
CA LEU A 33 -25.20 4.04 9.42
C LEU A 33 -24.10 4.66 10.29
N LEU A 34 -24.49 5.38 11.34
CA LEU A 34 -23.54 6.01 12.26
C LEU A 34 -22.64 4.98 12.97
N THR A 35 -23.22 3.86 13.40
CA THR A 35 -22.47 2.76 14.03
C THR A 35 -21.49 2.13 13.04
N ALA A 36 -21.91 1.88 11.80
CA ALA A 36 -21.03 1.37 10.76
C ALA A 36 -19.85 2.32 10.50
N ILE A 37 -20.11 3.62 10.34
CA ILE A 37 -19.06 4.64 10.10
C ILE A 37 -18.04 4.66 11.26
N ILE A 38 -18.50 4.74 12.50
CA ILE A 38 -17.62 4.83 13.67
C ILE A 38 -16.78 3.56 13.81
N LEU A 39 -17.38 2.37 13.69
CA LEU A 39 -16.64 1.11 13.79
C LEU A 39 -15.63 0.95 12.64
N SER A 40 -16.00 1.31 11.42
CA SER A 40 -15.08 1.31 10.28
C SER A 40 -13.88 2.24 10.52
N TRP A 41 -14.09 3.42 11.11
CA TRP A 41 -13.01 4.32 11.50
C TRP A 41 -12.08 3.73 12.57
N LEU A 42 -12.65 3.09 13.60
CA LEU A 42 -11.85 2.43 14.64
C LEU A 42 -11.02 1.26 14.07
N ILE A 43 -11.54 0.54 13.07
CA ILE A 43 -10.82 -0.53 12.37
C ILE A 43 -9.74 0.04 11.43
N ALA A 44 -9.96 1.20 10.84
CA ALA A 44 -8.99 1.86 9.96
C ALA A 44 -7.78 2.44 10.74
N LEU A 45 -7.91 2.76 12.03
CA LEU A 45 -6.77 3.28 12.81
C LEU A 45 -5.55 2.33 12.84
N PRO A 46 -5.71 1.04 13.20
CA PRO A 46 -4.64 0.04 13.08
C PRO A 46 -4.06 -0.10 11.68
N GLU A 47 -4.87 0.08 10.63
CA GLU A 47 -4.38 0.07 9.25
C GLU A 47 -3.30 1.13 9.04
N TYR A 48 -3.57 2.37 9.44
CA TYR A 48 -2.62 3.48 9.28
C TYR A 48 -1.33 3.26 10.08
N ILE A 49 -1.44 2.66 11.27
CA ILE A 49 -0.28 2.31 12.11
C ILE A 49 0.67 1.34 11.40
N LEU A 50 0.15 0.48 10.51
CA LEU A 50 0.94 -0.48 9.74
C LEU A 50 1.39 0.09 8.38
N GLN A 51 0.47 0.79 7.70
CA GLN A 51 0.67 1.34 6.35
C GLN A 51 1.78 2.40 6.31
N VAL A 52 1.82 3.29 7.31
CA VAL A 52 2.82 4.38 7.35
C VAL A 52 4.25 3.84 7.51
N PRO A 53 4.56 2.94 8.48
CA PRO A 53 5.86 2.29 8.56
C PRO A 53 6.19 1.44 7.33
N ALA A 54 5.23 0.73 6.74
CA ALA A 54 5.45 -0.10 5.56
C ALA A 54 5.98 0.71 4.39
N ASN A 55 5.31 1.82 4.08
CA ASN A 55 5.68 2.72 2.99
C ASN A 55 7.01 3.42 3.26
N ARG A 56 7.26 3.83 4.52
CA ARG A 56 8.54 4.44 4.91
C ARG A 56 9.70 3.45 4.80
N ALA A 57 9.53 2.20 5.21
CA ALA A 57 10.56 1.18 5.12
C ALA A 57 10.82 0.72 3.67
N GLY A 58 9.79 0.74 2.82
CA GLY A 58 9.87 0.27 1.44
C GLY A 58 10.40 1.31 0.45
N HIS A 59 10.34 2.60 0.78
CA HIS A 59 10.70 3.66 -0.16
C HIS A 59 12.22 3.82 -0.32
N ILE A 60 12.69 3.94 -1.58
CA ILE A 60 14.09 4.21 -1.95
C ILE A 60 14.77 5.37 -1.20
N SER A 61 14.07 6.47 -0.89
CA SER A 61 14.66 7.62 -0.18
C SER A 61 15.02 7.30 1.27
N ARG A 62 14.55 6.16 1.80
CA ARG A 62 14.79 5.68 3.16
C ARG A 62 15.57 4.35 3.18
N GLY A 63 16.19 3.97 2.06
CA GLY A 63 16.97 2.73 1.94
C GLY A 63 16.15 1.49 1.56
N GLY A 64 14.87 1.65 1.23
CA GLY A 64 14.04 0.58 0.68
C GLY A 64 14.26 0.36 -0.83
N PRO A 65 13.67 -0.68 -1.43
CA PRO A 65 13.89 -1.01 -2.84
C PRO A 65 12.86 -0.39 -3.81
N PHE A 66 11.78 0.23 -3.31
CA PHE A 66 10.65 0.64 -4.14
C PHE A 66 10.54 2.16 -4.30
N THR A 67 10.21 2.61 -5.51
CA THR A 67 9.75 3.99 -5.76
C THR A 67 8.32 4.18 -5.22
N LEU A 68 7.89 5.41 -4.99
CA LEU A 68 6.51 5.69 -4.55
C LEU A 68 5.43 5.07 -5.47
N PRO A 69 5.56 5.13 -6.82
CA PRO A 69 4.59 4.48 -7.70
C PRO A 69 4.65 2.95 -7.62
N GLN A 70 5.84 2.37 -7.43
CA GLN A 70 5.95 0.92 -7.22
C GLN A 70 5.28 0.47 -5.92
N LEU A 71 5.42 1.25 -4.83
CA LEU A 71 4.70 0.98 -3.58
C LEU A 71 3.19 1.00 -3.78
N LYS A 72 2.67 1.97 -4.54
CA LYS A 72 1.22 2.04 -4.82
C LYS A 72 0.75 0.83 -5.62
N VAL A 73 1.46 0.46 -6.68
CA VAL A 73 1.08 -0.67 -7.53
C VAL A 73 1.20 -2.00 -6.76
N LEU A 74 2.23 -2.16 -5.92
CA LEU A 74 2.34 -3.28 -4.99
C LEU A 74 1.14 -3.34 -4.05
N GLN A 75 0.71 -2.18 -3.52
CA GLN A 75 -0.45 -2.10 -2.65
C GLN A 75 -1.74 -2.50 -3.38
N GLU A 76 -1.94 -2.12 -4.63
CA GLU A 76 -3.10 -2.56 -5.44
C GLU A 76 -3.12 -4.08 -5.64
N ALA A 77 -1.97 -4.68 -5.94
CA ALA A 77 -1.86 -6.13 -6.06
C ALA A 77 -2.24 -6.85 -4.75
N ILE A 78 -1.78 -6.32 -3.61
CA ILE A 78 -2.11 -6.82 -2.28
C ILE A 78 -3.61 -6.61 -1.99
N THR A 79 -4.17 -5.44 -2.30
CA THR A 79 -5.59 -5.14 -2.11
C THR A 79 -6.47 -6.16 -2.81
N LEU A 80 -6.19 -6.47 -4.08
CA LEU A 80 -6.96 -7.48 -4.82
C LEU A 80 -6.83 -8.88 -4.23
N GLY A 81 -5.61 -9.27 -3.83
CA GLY A 81 -5.39 -10.57 -3.19
C GLY A 81 -6.15 -10.70 -1.86
N VAL A 82 -6.01 -9.71 -0.99
CA VAL A 82 -6.70 -9.67 0.31
C VAL A 82 -8.21 -9.61 0.14
N PHE A 83 -8.70 -8.78 -0.78
CA PHE A 83 -10.12 -8.69 -1.10
C PHE A 83 -10.68 -10.03 -1.60
N THR A 84 -9.95 -10.73 -2.49
CA THR A 84 -10.35 -12.05 -2.97
C THR A 84 -10.50 -13.06 -1.82
N VAL A 85 -9.51 -13.10 -0.92
CA VAL A 85 -9.56 -13.96 0.28
C VAL A 85 -10.75 -13.57 1.17
N PHE A 86 -10.97 -12.27 1.39
CA PHE A 86 -12.11 -11.77 2.17
C PHE A 86 -13.45 -12.19 1.54
N THR A 87 -13.61 -12.06 0.23
CA THR A 87 -14.85 -12.41 -0.49
C THR A 87 -15.17 -13.89 -0.34
N ILE A 88 -14.17 -14.77 -0.47
CA ILE A 88 -14.35 -16.21 -0.34
C ILE A 88 -14.62 -16.61 1.12
N LEU A 89 -13.80 -16.14 2.06
CA LEU A 89 -13.82 -16.63 3.44
C LEU A 89 -14.85 -15.91 4.32
N VAL A 90 -14.95 -14.59 4.18
CA VAL A 90 -15.80 -13.73 5.00
C VAL A 90 -17.11 -13.44 4.29
N ALA A 91 -17.12 -12.91 3.06
CA ALA A 91 -18.37 -12.60 2.34
C ALA A 91 -19.16 -13.87 1.97
N LYS A 92 -18.47 -15.01 1.80
CA LYS A 92 -19.03 -16.29 1.32
C LYS A 92 -19.58 -16.19 -0.11
N GLU A 93 -19.03 -15.27 -0.89
CA GLU A 93 -19.34 -15.10 -2.30
C GLU A 93 -18.30 -15.84 -3.15
N ARG A 94 -18.76 -16.51 -4.21
CA ARG A 94 -17.87 -17.25 -5.12
C ARG A 94 -17.40 -16.31 -6.23
N PRO A 95 -16.08 -16.11 -6.41
CA PRO A 95 -15.56 -15.34 -7.54
C PRO A 95 -16.04 -15.96 -8.85
N ARG A 96 -16.52 -15.13 -9.76
CA ARG A 96 -16.90 -15.54 -11.12
C ARG A 96 -15.65 -15.61 -11.98
N LEU A 97 -15.77 -16.32 -13.11
CA LEU A 97 -14.68 -16.40 -14.09
C LEU A 97 -14.27 -15.00 -14.61
N ASN A 98 -15.25 -14.10 -14.77
CA ASN A 98 -14.99 -12.72 -15.17
C ASN A 98 -14.14 -11.97 -14.14
N ASP A 99 -14.36 -12.21 -12.84
CA ASP A 99 -13.57 -11.62 -11.76
C ASP A 99 -12.13 -12.12 -11.82
N ALA A 100 -11.94 -13.42 -12.07
CA ALA A 100 -10.62 -14.01 -12.23
C ALA A 100 -9.87 -13.43 -13.45
N ILE A 101 -10.55 -13.23 -14.58
CA ILE A 101 -9.96 -12.60 -15.78
C ILE A 101 -9.58 -11.15 -15.48
N ALA A 102 -10.47 -10.39 -14.83
CA ALA A 102 -10.18 -9.01 -14.44
C ALA A 102 -8.96 -8.93 -13.51
N PHE A 103 -8.86 -9.81 -12.52
CA PHE A 103 -7.70 -9.89 -11.63
C PHE A 103 -6.42 -10.23 -12.39
N MET A 104 -6.45 -11.19 -13.31
CA MET A 104 -5.29 -11.50 -14.15
C MET A 104 -4.79 -10.30 -14.96
N LEU A 105 -5.70 -9.51 -15.54
CA LEU A 105 -5.34 -8.30 -16.28
C LEU A 105 -4.68 -7.25 -15.38
N ILE A 106 -5.17 -7.09 -14.14
CA ILE A 106 -4.57 -6.15 -13.19
C ILE A 106 -3.19 -6.65 -12.72
N PHE A 107 -3.03 -7.95 -12.45
CA PHE A 107 -1.73 -8.53 -12.13
C PHE A 107 -0.71 -8.37 -13.28
N ALA A 108 -1.16 -8.50 -14.54
CA ALA A 108 -0.31 -8.21 -15.69
C ALA A 108 0.13 -6.73 -15.72
N ALA A 109 -0.80 -5.79 -15.46
CA ALA A 109 -0.46 -4.37 -15.36
C ALA A 109 0.54 -4.08 -14.23
N VAL A 110 0.38 -4.75 -13.09
CA VAL A 110 1.32 -4.69 -11.95
C VAL A 110 2.71 -5.16 -12.39
N ALA A 111 2.80 -6.32 -13.04
CA ALA A 111 4.08 -6.88 -13.51
C ALA A 111 4.80 -5.92 -14.46
N VAL A 112 4.10 -5.38 -15.44
CA VAL A 112 4.63 -4.40 -16.40
C VAL A 112 5.14 -3.15 -15.67
N SER A 113 4.37 -2.62 -14.71
CA SER A 113 4.76 -1.45 -13.94
C SER A 113 6.03 -1.67 -13.11
N MET A 114 6.21 -2.88 -12.55
CA MET A 114 7.41 -3.23 -11.80
C MET A 114 8.66 -3.35 -12.68
N SER A 115 8.53 -3.83 -13.92
CA SER A 115 9.66 -4.06 -14.84
C SER A 115 10.28 -2.80 -15.44
N GLY A 116 9.60 -1.64 -15.38
CA GLY A 116 9.93 -0.48 -16.24
C GLY A 116 10.66 0.70 -15.62
N ARG A 117 11.07 0.69 -14.34
CA ARG A 117 11.63 1.89 -13.67
C ARG A 117 13.04 1.69 -13.12
N SER A 118 14.02 2.09 -13.92
CA SER A 118 15.40 2.34 -13.48
C SER A 118 15.44 3.49 -12.46
N LYS A 119 16.33 3.34 -11.47
CA LYS A 119 16.57 4.23 -10.33
C LYS A 119 16.36 5.71 -10.70
N PRO A 120 15.58 6.50 -9.95
CA PRO A 120 15.54 7.93 -10.18
C PRO A 120 16.95 8.48 -9.98
N HIS A 121 17.44 9.25 -10.96
CA HIS A 121 18.59 10.11 -10.76
C HIS A 121 18.23 11.03 -9.59
N LEU A 122 18.82 10.79 -8.41
CA LEU A 122 18.95 11.86 -7.44
C LEU A 122 19.80 12.91 -8.14
N GLU A 123 19.15 13.94 -8.68
CA GLU A 123 19.85 15.18 -9.00
C GLU A 123 20.56 15.60 -7.72
N ALA A 124 21.90 15.62 -7.77
CA ALA A 124 22.70 16.19 -6.70
C ALA A 124 22.20 17.62 -6.45
N PRO A 125 22.15 18.08 -5.19
CA PRO A 125 21.78 19.46 -4.91
C PRO A 125 22.63 20.38 -5.79
N PRO A 126 22.05 21.42 -6.43
CA PRO A 126 22.71 22.22 -7.46
C PRO A 126 24.06 22.84 -7.05
N ASN A 127 24.39 22.82 -5.76
CA ASN A 127 25.52 23.48 -5.14
C ASN A 127 26.45 22.54 -4.35
N ALA A 128 26.42 21.22 -4.60
CA ALA A 128 27.38 20.30 -3.95
C ALA A 128 28.85 20.63 -4.25
N ASP A 129 29.12 21.31 -5.37
CA ASP A 129 30.45 21.78 -5.78
C ASP A 129 30.67 23.28 -5.55
N ALA A 130 29.73 23.99 -4.93
CA ALA A 130 29.90 25.42 -4.62
C ALA A 130 30.88 25.57 -3.44
N PRO A 131 31.92 26.41 -3.56
CA PRO A 131 32.82 26.70 -2.44
C PRO A 131 32.01 27.22 -1.23
N ASP A 132 32.31 26.72 -0.03
CA ASP A 132 31.72 27.20 1.22
C ASP A 132 31.88 28.73 1.30
N PRO A 133 30.78 29.51 1.30
CA PRO A 133 30.88 30.95 1.50
C PRO A 133 31.34 31.14 2.94
N GLY A 134 32.64 31.37 3.10
CA GLY A 134 33.29 31.46 4.40
C GLY A 134 32.56 32.35 5.42
N PRO A 135 32.91 32.24 6.70
CA PRO A 135 32.13 32.81 7.79
C PRO A 135 31.88 34.31 7.60
N PRO A 136 30.70 34.81 8.01
CA PRO A 136 30.36 36.22 7.87
C PRO A 136 31.39 37.11 8.60
N PRO A 137 31.69 38.31 8.06
CA PRO A 137 32.56 39.25 8.74
C PRO A 137 31.97 39.62 10.10
N ARG A 138 32.83 39.64 11.14
CA ARG A 138 32.47 39.97 12.52
C ARG A 138 32.08 41.43 12.68
#